data_AF-A0A950C623-F1
#
_entry.id   AF-A0A950C623-F1
#
_cell.length_a   1.000
_cell.length_b   1.000
_cell.length_c   1.000
_cell.angle_alpha   90.00
_cell.angle_beta   90.00
_cell.angle_gamma   90.00
#
_symmetry.space_group_name_H-M   'P 1'
#
loop_
_entity.id
_entity.type
_entity.pdbx_description
1 polymer ?
#
loop_
_entity_poly.entity_id
_entity_poly.type
_entity_poly.pdbx_seq_one_letter_code
_entity_poly.pdbx_strand_id
1 'polypeptide(L)'
;MIRIHNSFTGSKEELTPITPGVLRMYVCGLTVYDFVHIGHARMLLVFDMVSRYLRHRGYRLTYVRNITDIDDKIIRRAAENGEPIAMLTQRFIDAMNEDCARLGILPPDREPRATEYLPQIIAMIERLLAGGYAYVASDGDVMYAVARFAAYGRLSGKRLEELRAGARVEVDAAKRDPLDFVLWKRAKPGEPEWRSPWGVGRPGWHIECSAMSTELLGTHFDLHGGGLDLKFPHHENEIAQSCAATGDAFVNVWMHNGFVNIDEEKMSKSLGNFFTVREVLARLRHPEVLRYFVLASHYRGPINYAPAQLEQADAALGGLYTALRDLPEAPARAQPGESRTRFLESMDDDFNTPEALAVLQGLAREINAARDAGDAARAAQLGGELRDLGAVLGLLAVPPAQWFRLARPAAADGRPDAAYQGQGLSDAEIEARIAARAAARRAKNWAESDRIRAELGAAGVILEDKPGGGTAWRRA
;
A
#
# COMPACT_ATOMS: atom_id res chain seq x y z
N MET A 1 5.76 1.82 23.87
CA MET A 1 6.24 3.02 23.15
C MET A 1 6.63 2.54 21.77
N ILE A 2 6.28 3.27 20.70
CA ILE A 2 6.55 2.81 19.34
C ILE A 2 8.04 2.86 19.06
N ARG A 3 8.60 1.77 18.55
CA ARG A 3 9.95 1.69 18.01
C ARG A 3 9.86 1.41 16.52
N ILE A 4 10.67 2.09 15.72
CA ILE A 4 10.68 1.96 14.26
C ILE A 4 12.11 1.66 13.82
N HIS A 5 12.29 0.74 12.88
CA HIS A 5 13.58 0.55 12.25
C HIS A 5 13.92 1.72 11.33
N ASN A 6 14.95 2.46 11.72
CA ASN A 6 15.45 3.58 10.95
C ASN A 6 16.48 3.09 9.93
N SER A 7 16.15 3.21 8.65
CA SER A 7 17.01 2.75 7.55
C SER A 7 18.33 3.51 7.46
N PHE A 8 18.38 4.71 8.06
CA PHE A 8 19.57 5.57 8.11
C PHE A 8 20.59 5.10 9.17
N THR A 9 20.13 4.54 10.28
CA THR A 9 21.01 4.02 11.36
C THR A 9 21.14 2.51 11.34
N GLY A 10 20.22 1.80 10.68
CA GLY A 10 20.19 0.34 10.62
C GLY A 10 19.68 -0.32 11.92
N SER A 11 19.02 0.42 12.81
CA SER A 11 18.55 -0.09 14.10
C SER A 11 17.09 0.32 14.40
N LYS A 12 16.44 -0.39 15.34
CA LYS A 12 15.11 -0.01 15.86
C LYS A 12 15.26 1.06 16.93
N GLU A 13 14.70 2.23 16.68
CA GLU A 13 14.79 3.43 17.53
C GLU A 13 13.41 3.82 18.06
N GLU A 14 13.35 4.45 19.22
CA GLU A 14 12.10 4.98 19.75
C GLU A 14 11.60 6.14 18.87
N LEU A 15 10.32 6.12 18.50
CA LEU A 15 9.69 7.21 17.78
C LEU A 15 9.56 8.42 18.70
N THR A 16 10.46 9.39 18.52
CA THR A 16 10.44 10.67 19.22
C THR A 16 10.01 11.77 18.24
N PRO A 17 8.76 12.28 18.33
CA PRO A 17 8.32 13.37 17.48
C PRO A 17 9.11 14.66 17.74
N ILE A 18 9.38 15.43 16.69
CA ILE A 18 10.01 16.76 16.79
C ILE A 18 9.12 17.70 17.63
N THR A 19 7.80 17.61 17.45
CA THR A 19 6.82 18.31 18.29
C THR A 19 5.98 17.27 19.03
N PRO A 20 5.94 17.27 20.37
CA PRO A 20 5.20 16.28 21.15
C PRO A 20 3.75 16.09 20.66
N GLY A 21 3.37 14.86 20.36
CA GLY A 21 2.04 14.49 19.88
C GLY A 21 1.73 14.80 18.41
N VAL A 22 2.67 15.39 17.65
CA VAL A 22 2.50 15.74 16.23
C VAL A 22 3.54 15.03 15.38
N LEU A 23 3.10 14.36 14.31
CA LEU A 23 3.99 13.70 13.36
C LEU A 23 3.76 14.23 11.96
N ARG A 24 4.86 14.49 11.24
CA ARG A 24 4.88 14.85 9.82
C ARG A 24 5.56 13.74 9.04
N MET A 25 4.82 13.13 8.13
CA MET A 25 5.28 11.98 7.35
C MET A 25 5.16 12.27 5.86
N TYR A 26 6.25 12.06 5.12
CA TYR A 26 6.25 12.05 3.66
C TYR A 26 6.49 10.63 3.14
N VAL A 27 5.79 10.21 2.10
CA VAL A 27 6.05 8.94 1.41
C VAL A 27 6.08 9.18 -0.08
N CYS A 28 7.16 8.79 -0.76
CA CYS A 28 7.23 8.92 -2.21
C CYS A 28 6.12 8.12 -2.88
N GLY A 29 5.32 8.79 -3.72
CA GLY A 29 4.20 8.18 -4.42
C GLY A 29 4.57 7.61 -5.78
N LEU A 30 3.63 7.65 -6.72
CA LEU A 30 3.73 6.90 -7.97
C LEU A 30 3.97 7.84 -9.16
N THR A 31 4.70 7.32 -10.16
CA THR A 31 4.72 7.88 -11.52
C THR A 31 3.45 7.43 -12.26
N VAL A 32 2.57 8.35 -12.60
CA VAL A 32 1.22 8.06 -13.14
C VAL A 32 1.20 7.91 -14.66
N TYR A 33 1.86 6.85 -15.17
CA TYR A 33 1.90 6.50 -16.60
C TYR A 33 1.23 5.16 -16.93
N ASP A 34 0.82 4.41 -15.90
CA ASP A 34 0.24 3.07 -16.02
C ASP A 34 -0.56 2.69 -14.75
N PHE A 35 -1.27 1.57 -14.80
CA PHE A 35 -2.03 1.05 -13.66
C PHE A 35 -1.15 0.62 -12.47
N VAL A 36 -1.74 0.70 -11.27
CA VAL A 36 -1.12 0.24 -10.02
C VAL A 36 -0.90 -1.28 -10.08
N HIS A 37 0.30 -1.74 -9.76
CA HIS A 37 0.64 -3.16 -9.63
C HIS A 37 0.85 -3.58 -8.17
N ILE A 38 0.98 -4.88 -7.90
CA ILE A 38 1.08 -5.40 -6.52
C ILE A 38 2.27 -4.80 -5.75
N GLY A 39 3.41 -4.56 -6.42
CA GLY A 39 4.54 -3.82 -5.81
C GLY A 39 4.15 -2.44 -5.25
N HIS A 40 3.39 -1.65 -6.03
CA HIS A 40 2.86 -0.37 -5.55
C HIS A 40 1.81 -0.57 -4.45
N ALA A 41 0.89 -1.53 -4.63
CA ALA A 41 -0.14 -1.84 -3.63
C ALA A 41 0.47 -2.18 -2.27
N ARG A 42 1.59 -2.90 -2.25
CA ARG A 42 2.34 -3.19 -1.03
C ARG A 42 2.76 -1.91 -0.32
N MET A 43 3.44 -1.00 -1.01
CA MET A 43 3.86 0.28 -0.43
C MET A 43 2.65 1.05 0.11
N LEU A 44 1.59 1.18 -0.71
CA LEU A 44 0.39 1.92 -0.34
C LEU A 44 -0.31 1.32 0.90
N LEU A 45 -0.43 0.00 0.98
CA LEU A 45 -1.04 -0.70 2.12
C LEU A 45 -0.18 -0.62 3.40
N VAL A 46 1.15 -0.70 3.26
CA VAL A 46 2.07 -0.57 4.40
C VAL A 46 1.96 0.82 5.00
N PHE A 47 2.05 1.88 4.21
CA PHE A 47 1.99 3.24 4.75
C PHE A 47 0.58 3.67 5.16
N ASP A 48 -0.47 3.06 4.59
CA ASP A 48 -1.82 3.16 5.14
C ASP A 48 -1.91 2.55 6.55
N MET A 49 -1.38 1.33 6.75
CA MET A 49 -1.30 0.68 8.07
C MET A 49 -0.50 1.50 9.08
N VAL A 50 0.66 2.05 8.68
CA VAL A 50 1.46 2.96 9.52
C VAL A 50 0.63 4.19 9.91
N SER A 51 0.00 4.84 8.94
CA SER A 51 -0.79 6.05 9.19
C SER A 51 -1.99 5.80 10.12
N ARG A 52 -2.67 4.66 9.95
CA ARG A 52 -3.78 4.22 10.80
C ARG A 52 -3.30 3.95 12.22
N TYR A 53 -2.18 3.26 12.37
CA TYR A 53 -1.63 2.95 13.70
C TYR A 53 -1.17 4.20 14.45
N LEU A 54 -0.46 5.10 13.78
CA LEU A 54 -0.02 6.36 14.40
C LEU A 54 -1.22 7.21 14.87
N ARG A 55 -2.27 7.31 14.05
CA ARG A 55 -3.52 7.99 14.45
C ARG A 55 -4.23 7.25 15.58
N HIS A 56 -4.27 5.91 15.54
CA HIS A 56 -4.82 5.09 16.62
C HIS A 56 -4.09 5.31 17.96
N ARG A 57 -2.78 5.53 17.91
CA ARG A 57 -1.94 5.85 19.07
C ARG A 57 -2.09 7.29 19.57
N GLY A 58 -2.95 8.10 18.94
CA GLY A 58 -3.30 9.45 19.38
C GLY A 58 -2.42 10.55 18.77
N TYR A 59 -1.54 10.24 17.82
CA TYR A 59 -0.75 11.27 17.15
C TYR A 59 -1.61 12.07 16.17
N ARG A 60 -1.40 13.40 16.18
CA ARG A 60 -1.86 14.27 15.10
C ARG A 60 -0.88 14.15 13.92
N LEU A 61 -1.22 13.28 12.98
CA LEU A 61 -0.41 13.01 11.79
C LEU A 61 -0.78 13.97 10.65
N THR A 62 0.24 14.52 9.99
CA THR A 62 0.15 15.07 8.63
C THR A 62 0.92 14.14 7.70
N TYR A 63 0.18 13.38 6.89
CA TYR A 63 0.68 12.44 5.91
C TYR A 63 0.62 13.03 4.50
N VAL A 64 1.78 13.20 3.87
CA VAL A 64 1.94 13.67 2.49
C VAL A 64 2.43 12.52 1.61
N ARG A 65 1.84 12.35 0.43
CA ARG A 65 2.32 11.44 -0.60
C ARG A 65 2.24 12.14 -1.96
N ASN A 66 3.31 12.29 -2.70
CA ASN A 66 3.23 13.00 -3.97
C ASN A 66 2.68 12.15 -5.12
N ILE A 67 2.38 12.82 -6.23
CA ILE A 67 2.16 12.22 -7.54
C ILE A 67 3.24 12.78 -8.46
N THR A 68 4.03 11.90 -9.08
CA THR A 68 4.94 12.28 -10.16
C THR A 68 4.15 12.26 -11.46
N ASP A 69 3.74 13.44 -11.92
CA ASP A 69 2.96 13.67 -13.14
C ASP A 69 3.79 14.27 -14.29
N ILE A 70 5.11 14.28 -14.15
CA ILE A 70 6.08 14.57 -15.20
C ILE A 70 7.30 13.65 -15.05
N ASP A 71 7.60 12.84 -16.06
CA ASP A 71 8.75 11.94 -16.09
C ASP A 71 9.00 11.44 -17.52
N ASP A 72 10.20 10.95 -17.82
CA ASP A 72 10.54 10.33 -19.11
C ASP A 72 9.58 9.18 -19.49
N LYS A 73 9.08 8.41 -18.51
CA LYS A 73 8.10 7.32 -18.75
C LYS A 73 6.73 7.86 -19.16
N ILE A 74 6.29 8.97 -18.54
CA ILE A 74 5.01 9.63 -18.85
C ILE A 74 5.07 10.21 -20.26
N ILE A 75 6.13 10.94 -20.58
CA ILE A 75 6.33 11.56 -21.90
C ILE A 75 6.33 10.48 -22.99
N ARG A 76 7.08 9.40 -22.78
CA ARG A 76 7.15 8.28 -23.73
C ARG A 76 5.79 7.63 -23.95
N ARG A 77 5.07 7.31 -22.86
CA ARG A 77 3.74 6.68 -22.95
C ARG A 77 2.71 7.60 -23.60
N ALA A 78 2.74 8.89 -23.30
CA ALA A 78 1.84 9.87 -23.91
C ALA A 78 2.07 9.96 -25.43
N ALA A 79 3.33 9.96 -25.85
CA ALA A 79 3.70 9.91 -27.27
C ALA A 79 3.28 8.59 -27.94
N GLU A 80 3.48 7.43 -27.30
CA GLU A 80 3.01 6.11 -27.77
C GLU A 80 1.48 6.10 -27.98
N ASN A 81 0.74 6.74 -27.09
CA ASN A 81 -0.73 6.81 -27.13
C ASN A 81 -1.28 7.92 -28.05
N GLY A 82 -0.43 8.82 -28.54
CA GLY A 82 -0.85 9.99 -29.30
C GLY A 82 -1.74 10.95 -28.51
N GLU A 83 -1.53 11.09 -27.20
CA GLU A 83 -2.34 11.94 -26.32
C GLU A 83 -1.48 12.94 -25.50
N PRO A 84 -2.04 14.06 -25.02
CA PRO A 84 -1.33 14.99 -24.13
C PRO A 84 -1.00 14.36 -22.76
N ILE A 85 0.16 14.72 -22.18
CA ILE A 85 0.57 14.19 -20.86
C ILE A 85 -0.48 14.42 -19.78
N ALA A 86 -1.16 15.58 -19.77
CA ALA A 86 -2.17 15.91 -18.77
C ALA A 86 -3.39 14.97 -18.82
N MET A 87 -3.76 14.49 -20.01
CA MET A 87 -4.83 13.51 -20.17
C MET A 87 -4.39 12.12 -19.66
N LEU A 88 -3.18 11.71 -20.03
CA LEU A 88 -2.58 10.46 -19.58
C LEU A 88 -2.50 10.40 -18.05
N THR A 89 -1.90 11.43 -17.44
CA THR A 89 -1.66 11.46 -16.00
C THR A 89 -2.97 11.57 -15.23
N GLN A 90 -3.93 12.41 -15.66
CA GLN A 90 -5.23 12.48 -15.01
C GLN A 90 -5.96 11.13 -15.04
N ARG A 91 -5.97 10.43 -16.19
CA ARG A 91 -6.56 9.08 -16.29
C ARG A 91 -5.95 8.09 -15.30
N PHE A 92 -4.62 8.09 -15.15
CA PHE A 92 -3.95 7.18 -14.24
C PHE A 92 -3.99 7.61 -12.77
N ILE A 93 -4.15 8.91 -12.48
CA ILE A 93 -4.48 9.41 -11.14
C ILE A 93 -5.86 8.90 -10.72
N ASP A 94 -6.87 9.04 -11.59
CA ASP A 94 -8.22 8.56 -11.32
C ASP A 94 -8.22 7.04 -11.11
N ALA A 95 -7.53 6.30 -11.97
CA ALA A 95 -7.40 4.84 -11.83
C ALA A 95 -6.66 4.42 -10.54
N MET A 96 -5.62 5.15 -10.14
CA MET A 96 -4.89 4.92 -8.89
C MET A 96 -5.81 5.15 -7.68
N ASN A 97 -6.61 6.22 -7.70
CA ASN A 97 -7.55 6.56 -6.64
C ASN A 97 -8.65 5.51 -6.52
N GLU A 98 -9.19 5.03 -7.63
CA GLU A 98 -10.13 3.91 -7.66
C GLU A 98 -9.53 2.64 -7.05
N ASP A 99 -8.29 2.29 -7.42
CA ASP A 99 -7.61 1.11 -6.90
C ASP A 99 -7.31 1.24 -5.39
N CYS A 100 -6.91 2.43 -4.92
CA CYS A 100 -6.73 2.72 -3.49
C CYS A 100 -8.05 2.58 -2.72
N ALA A 101 -9.14 3.16 -3.23
CA ALA A 101 -10.46 3.08 -2.61
C ALA A 101 -10.95 1.63 -2.51
N ARG A 102 -10.77 0.83 -3.58
CA ARG A 102 -11.10 -0.61 -3.55
C ARG A 102 -10.31 -1.37 -2.50
N LEU A 103 -9.05 -1.02 -2.27
CA LEU A 103 -8.19 -1.62 -1.23
C LEU A 103 -8.45 -1.09 0.19
N GLY A 104 -9.42 -0.17 0.36
CA GLY A 104 -9.72 0.46 1.64
C GLY A 104 -8.58 1.33 2.17
N ILE A 105 -7.74 1.87 1.29
CA ILE A 105 -6.63 2.75 1.64
C ILE A 105 -7.18 4.15 1.89
N LEU A 106 -6.80 4.77 3.01
CA LEU A 106 -7.17 6.15 3.29
C LEU A 106 -6.34 7.11 2.41
N PRO A 107 -6.94 8.20 1.92
CA PRO A 107 -6.16 9.22 1.22
C PRO A 107 -5.12 9.84 2.16
N PRO A 108 -3.96 10.27 1.64
CA PRO A 108 -3.05 11.12 2.40
C PRO A 108 -3.72 12.45 2.74
N ASP A 109 -3.21 13.16 3.75
CA ASP A 109 -3.73 14.48 4.13
C ASP A 109 -3.41 15.53 3.04
N ARG A 110 -2.33 15.31 2.27
CA ARG A 110 -1.97 16.08 1.07
C ARG A 110 -1.40 15.17 -0.02
N GLU A 111 -1.80 15.40 -1.27
CA GLU A 111 -1.33 14.63 -2.43
C GLU A 111 -0.78 15.55 -3.54
N PRO A 112 0.38 16.22 -3.33
CA PRO A 112 0.90 17.22 -4.26
C PRO A 112 1.35 16.61 -5.59
N ARG A 113 1.12 17.31 -6.70
CA ARG A 113 1.62 16.95 -8.03
C ARG A 113 2.91 17.70 -8.35
N ALA A 114 3.89 17.03 -8.96
CA ALA A 114 5.17 17.66 -9.28
C ALA A 114 5.02 18.92 -10.15
N THR A 115 4.11 18.91 -11.12
CA THR A 115 3.86 20.07 -12.00
C THR A 115 3.27 21.29 -11.28
N GLU A 116 2.69 21.13 -10.08
CA GLU A 116 2.12 22.21 -9.27
C GLU A 116 3.17 22.91 -8.39
N TYR A 117 4.37 22.33 -8.24
CA TYR A 117 5.43 22.81 -7.33
C TYR A 117 6.70 23.26 -8.07
N LEU A 118 6.59 23.57 -9.36
CA LEU A 118 7.71 24.04 -10.17
C LEU A 118 8.42 25.28 -9.61
N PRO A 119 7.72 26.30 -9.06
CA PRO A 119 8.41 27.44 -8.43
C PRO A 119 9.31 27.01 -7.27
N GLN A 120 8.85 26.09 -6.42
CA GLN A 120 9.60 25.55 -5.28
C GLN A 120 10.79 24.71 -5.74
N ILE A 121 10.60 23.90 -6.78
CA ILE A 121 11.68 23.14 -7.41
C ILE A 121 12.76 24.08 -7.95
N ILE A 122 12.39 25.08 -8.74
CA ILE A 122 13.33 26.06 -9.30
C ILE A 122 14.08 26.77 -8.16
N ALA A 123 13.36 27.24 -7.14
CA ALA A 123 13.98 27.93 -6.00
C ALA A 123 14.97 27.04 -5.22
N MET A 124 14.69 25.74 -5.09
CA MET A 124 15.63 24.80 -4.46
C MET A 124 16.89 24.62 -5.32
N ILE A 125 16.75 24.51 -6.64
CA ILE A 125 17.88 24.39 -7.55
C ILE A 125 18.74 25.66 -7.55
N GLU A 126 18.13 26.85 -7.49
CA GLU A 126 18.85 28.12 -7.33
C GLU A 126 19.70 28.14 -6.06
N ARG A 127 19.16 27.65 -4.93
CA ARG A 127 19.93 27.52 -3.67
C ARG A 127 21.09 26.55 -3.82
N LEU A 128 20.89 25.41 -4.48
CA LEU A 128 21.94 24.43 -4.72
C LEU A 128 23.06 24.98 -5.61
N LEU A 129 22.72 25.77 -6.63
CA LEU A 129 23.69 26.47 -7.47
C LEU A 129 24.47 27.51 -6.66
N ALA A 130 23.78 28.35 -5.89
CA ALA A 130 24.39 29.37 -5.05
C ALA A 130 25.32 28.74 -3.98
N GLY A 131 24.96 27.58 -3.43
CA GLY A 131 25.78 26.82 -2.48
C GLY A 131 26.93 26.02 -3.11
N GLY A 132 27.06 25.99 -4.44
CA GLY A 132 28.10 25.23 -5.14
C GLY A 132 27.91 23.71 -5.07
N TYR A 133 26.67 23.25 -4.89
CA TYR A 133 26.25 21.84 -4.94
C TYR A 133 25.62 21.45 -6.28
N ALA A 134 25.37 22.42 -7.15
CA ALA A 134 24.88 22.18 -8.50
C ALA A 134 25.71 22.96 -9.53
N TYR A 135 25.59 22.58 -10.80
CA TYR A 135 26.18 23.30 -11.92
C TYR A 135 25.35 23.12 -13.20
N VAL A 136 25.46 24.07 -14.12
CA VAL A 136 24.90 23.93 -15.49
C VAL A 136 25.91 23.18 -16.35
N ALA A 137 25.51 22.04 -16.90
CA ALA A 137 26.30 21.22 -17.80
C ALA A 137 26.38 21.83 -19.21
N SER A 138 27.26 21.29 -20.06
CA SER A 138 27.52 21.82 -21.41
C SER A 138 26.34 21.68 -22.37
N ASP A 139 25.44 20.74 -22.13
CA ASP A 139 24.18 20.51 -22.87
C ASP A 139 23.02 21.41 -22.40
N GLY A 140 23.19 22.06 -21.24
CA GLY A 140 22.21 22.95 -20.61
C GLY A 140 21.41 22.30 -19.49
N ASP A 141 21.63 21.02 -19.17
CA ASP A 141 21.03 20.41 -17.99
C ASP A 141 21.64 21.02 -16.70
N VAL A 142 20.84 21.12 -15.64
CA VAL A 142 21.35 21.48 -14.32
C VAL A 142 21.57 20.20 -13.54
N MET A 143 22.80 19.99 -13.11
CA MET A 143 23.27 18.76 -12.46
C MET A 143 23.58 19.01 -10.99
N TYR A 144 23.31 18.02 -10.16
CA TYR A 144 23.82 17.96 -8.78
C TYR A 144 25.24 17.40 -8.79
N ALA A 145 26.16 18.09 -8.12
CA ALA A 145 27.55 17.68 -7.97
C ALA A 145 27.70 16.78 -6.73
N VAL A 146 27.61 15.45 -6.92
CA VAL A 146 27.61 14.47 -5.82
C VAL A 146 28.87 14.60 -4.95
N ALA A 147 30.03 14.81 -5.58
CA ALA A 147 31.31 14.94 -4.90
C ALA A 147 31.37 16.14 -3.91
N ARG A 148 30.44 17.10 -3.99
CA ARG A 148 30.37 18.24 -3.07
C ARG A 148 29.66 17.91 -1.76
N PHE A 149 28.89 16.83 -1.71
CA PHE A 149 28.16 16.41 -0.52
C PHE A 149 28.86 15.25 0.19
N ALA A 150 29.66 15.58 1.21
CA ALA A 150 30.51 14.60 1.90
C ALA A 150 29.75 13.43 2.55
N ALA A 151 28.48 13.63 2.91
CA ALA A 151 27.65 12.60 3.54
C ALA A 151 26.90 11.69 2.53
N TYR A 152 27.13 11.85 1.22
CA TYR A 152 26.44 11.07 0.20
C TYR A 152 26.73 9.57 0.33
N GLY A 153 25.69 8.73 0.25
CA GLY A 153 25.80 7.28 0.39
C GLY A 153 25.54 6.77 1.82
N ARG A 154 25.35 7.67 2.80
CA ARG A 154 25.14 7.30 4.20
C ARG A 154 23.84 6.55 4.42
N LEU A 155 22.75 6.90 3.74
CA LEU A 155 21.48 6.18 3.90
C LEU A 155 21.62 4.75 3.39
N SER A 156 22.13 4.59 2.17
CA SER A 156 22.29 3.31 1.48
C SER A 156 23.44 2.44 2.02
N GLY A 157 24.39 3.04 2.74
CA GLY A 157 25.62 2.38 3.18
C GLY A 157 26.62 2.16 2.04
N LYS A 158 26.46 2.87 0.91
CA LYS A 158 27.31 2.73 -0.27
C LYS A 158 28.45 3.75 -0.24
N ARG A 159 29.63 3.35 -0.66
CA ARG A 159 30.79 4.24 -0.83
C ARG A 159 30.88 4.78 -2.25
N LEU A 160 31.28 6.04 -2.39
CA LEU A 160 31.39 6.70 -3.71
C LEU A 160 32.41 5.99 -4.62
N GLU A 161 33.52 5.49 -4.06
CA GLU A 161 34.54 4.80 -4.87
C GLU A 161 33.99 3.53 -5.53
N GLU A 162 33.21 2.74 -4.77
CA GLU A 162 32.57 1.50 -5.26
C GLU A 162 31.50 1.81 -6.31
N LEU A 163 30.72 2.87 -6.09
CA LEU A 163 29.71 3.34 -7.04
C LEU A 163 30.33 3.76 -8.37
N ARG A 164 31.46 4.50 -8.35
CA ARG A 164 32.19 4.89 -9.57
C ARG A 164 32.76 3.69 -10.30
N ALA A 165 33.30 2.70 -9.58
CA ALA A 165 33.84 1.49 -10.19
C ALA A 165 32.77 0.60 -10.85
N GLY A 166 31.54 0.61 -10.31
CA GLY A 166 30.42 -0.17 -10.83
C GLY A 166 29.57 0.53 -11.91
N ALA A 167 29.75 1.83 -12.10
CA ALA A 167 29.08 2.56 -13.18
C ALA A 167 29.58 2.00 -14.52
N ARG A 168 28.72 1.25 -15.24
CA ARG A 168 28.98 0.86 -16.63
C ARG A 168 28.96 2.14 -17.47
N VAL A 169 30.13 2.72 -17.73
CA VAL A 169 30.22 4.05 -18.33
C VAL A 169 29.98 3.97 -19.84
N GLU A 170 28.76 4.28 -20.29
CA GLU A 170 28.66 5.19 -21.45
C GLU A 170 29.06 6.57 -20.91
N VAL A 171 30.13 7.13 -21.45
CA VAL A 171 30.69 8.41 -20.97
C VAL A 171 29.70 9.50 -21.38
N ASP A 172 28.82 9.88 -20.47
CA ASP A 172 28.06 11.11 -20.61
C ASP A 172 29.03 12.29 -20.42
N ALA A 173 29.57 12.77 -21.54
CA ALA A 173 30.60 13.81 -21.56
C ALA A 173 30.14 15.15 -20.97
N ALA A 174 28.83 15.33 -20.74
CA ALA A 174 28.29 16.54 -20.10
C ALA A 174 28.48 16.53 -18.57
N LYS A 175 28.67 15.36 -17.96
CA LYS A 175 28.83 15.22 -16.50
C LYS A 175 30.26 15.45 -16.05
N ARG A 176 30.44 16.13 -14.91
CA ARG A 176 31.74 16.27 -14.24
C ARG A 176 32.13 15.00 -13.50
N ASP A 177 31.15 14.32 -12.91
CA ASP A 177 31.28 13.01 -12.29
C ASP A 177 30.19 12.06 -12.81
N PRO A 178 30.50 10.77 -13.10
CA PRO A 178 29.48 9.78 -13.49
C PRO A 178 28.31 9.63 -12.50
N LEU A 179 28.52 9.95 -11.22
CA LEU A 179 27.49 9.90 -10.19
C LEU A 179 26.58 11.14 -10.18
N ASP A 180 26.96 12.22 -10.85
CA ASP A 180 26.15 13.44 -10.90
C ASP A 180 24.80 13.16 -11.58
N PHE A 181 23.74 13.72 -11.00
CA PHE A 181 22.37 13.46 -11.43
C PHE A 181 21.63 14.75 -11.75
N VAL A 182 20.65 14.66 -12.65
CA VAL A 182 19.93 15.81 -13.17
C VAL A 182 18.98 16.38 -12.11
N LEU A 183 19.04 17.69 -11.91
CA LEU A 183 18.09 18.50 -11.15
C LEU A 183 17.04 19.13 -12.08
N TRP A 184 17.48 19.65 -13.21
CA TRP A 184 16.63 20.22 -14.25
C TRP A 184 17.12 19.75 -15.62
N LYS A 185 16.24 19.08 -16.35
CA LYS A 185 16.52 18.52 -17.67
C LYS A 185 16.00 19.47 -18.74
N ARG A 186 16.84 19.85 -19.68
CA ARG A 186 16.44 20.65 -20.84
C ARG A 186 15.43 19.86 -21.68
N ALA A 187 14.34 20.52 -22.06
CA ALA A 187 13.30 19.88 -22.86
C ALA A 187 13.79 19.69 -24.30
N LYS A 188 13.51 18.52 -24.87
CA LYS A 188 13.70 18.27 -26.31
C LYS A 188 12.51 18.83 -27.08
N PRO A 189 12.67 19.16 -28.38
CA PRO A 189 11.54 19.61 -29.21
C PRO A 189 10.35 18.66 -29.12
N GLY A 190 9.18 19.19 -28.73
CA GLY A 190 7.95 18.43 -28.58
C GLY A 190 7.74 17.76 -27.21
N GLU A 191 8.72 17.80 -26.30
CA GLU A 191 8.50 17.42 -24.90
C GLU A 191 7.78 18.54 -24.12
N PRO A 192 7.06 18.21 -23.04
CA PRO A 192 6.54 19.20 -22.09
C PRO A 192 7.67 20.05 -21.51
N GLU A 193 7.45 21.36 -21.45
CA GLU A 193 8.48 22.31 -21.04
C GLU A 193 7.92 23.44 -20.17
N TRP A 194 8.76 23.90 -19.24
CA TRP A 194 8.53 25.05 -18.38
C TRP A 194 9.72 25.98 -18.42
N ARG A 195 9.47 27.28 -18.23
CA ARG A 195 10.52 28.30 -18.18
C ARG A 195 11.27 28.22 -16.85
N SER A 196 12.59 28.30 -16.92
CA SER A 196 13.47 28.43 -15.76
C SER A 196 14.60 29.43 -16.05
N PRO A 197 15.37 29.87 -15.04
CA PRO A 197 16.56 30.70 -15.24
C PRO A 197 17.61 30.08 -16.16
N TRP A 198 17.56 28.76 -16.39
CA TRP A 198 18.52 28.00 -17.20
C TRP A 198 17.96 27.61 -18.57
N GLY A 199 16.79 28.14 -18.94
CA GLY A 199 16.10 27.83 -20.19
C GLY A 199 14.87 26.94 -20.00
N VAL A 200 14.28 26.51 -21.11
CA VAL A 200 13.10 25.65 -21.09
C VAL A 200 13.46 24.21 -20.77
N GLY A 201 12.72 23.60 -19.84
CA GLY A 201 12.99 22.25 -19.39
C GLY A 201 11.96 21.75 -18.39
N ARG A 202 12.36 20.77 -17.59
CA ARG A 202 11.50 20.08 -16.63
C ARG A 202 12.32 19.52 -15.47
N PRO A 203 11.70 19.25 -14.31
CA PRO A 203 12.41 18.68 -13.18
C PRO A 203 13.04 17.33 -13.50
N GLY A 204 14.15 17.04 -12.84
CA GLY A 204 14.65 15.66 -12.66
C GLY A 204 13.86 14.94 -11.58
N TRP A 205 13.79 13.60 -11.67
CA TRP A 205 12.93 12.78 -10.80
C TRP A 205 13.12 13.03 -9.29
N HIS A 206 14.34 13.28 -8.83
CA HIS A 206 14.64 13.40 -7.39
C HIS A 206 14.22 14.75 -6.78
N ILE A 207 14.36 15.85 -7.54
CA ILE A 207 14.22 17.21 -6.98
C ILE A 207 12.78 17.53 -6.56
N GLU A 208 11.82 16.85 -7.18
CA GLU A 208 10.39 16.99 -6.91
C GLU A 208 10.09 16.71 -5.43
N CYS A 209 10.51 15.54 -4.93
CA CYS A 209 10.21 15.10 -3.58
C CYS A 209 10.90 15.98 -2.53
N SER A 210 12.16 16.37 -2.75
CA SER A 210 12.88 17.32 -1.89
C SER A 210 12.15 18.66 -1.75
N ALA A 211 11.74 19.25 -2.88
CA ALA A 211 11.08 20.55 -2.89
C ALA A 211 9.67 20.48 -2.26
N MET A 212 8.85 19.50 -2.66
CA MET A 212 7.48 19.36 -2.15
C MET A 212 7.44 19.01 -0.66
N SER A 213 8.28 18.08 -0.20
CA SER A 213 8.33 17.69 1.21
C SER A 213 8.79 18.85 2.09
N THR A 214 9.84 19.59 1.66
CA THR A 214 10.34 20.77 2.38
C THR A 214 9.29 21.87 2.48
N GLU A 215 8.56 22.13 1.39
CA GLU A 215 7.49 23.14 1.37
C GLU A 215 6.33 22.75 2.31
N LEU A 216 5.89 21.50 2.25
CA LEU A 216 4.67 21.07 2.94
C LEU A 216 4.88 20.70 4.41
N LEU A 217 6.08 20.20 4.75
CA LEU A 217 6.38 19.69 6.09
C LEU A 217 7.48 20.48 6.80
N GLY A 218 8.14 21.41 6.12
CA GLY A 218 9.31 22.14 6.62
C GLY A 218 10.63 21.44 6.29
N THR A 219 11.76 22.14 6.54
CA THR A 219 13.11 21.67 6.23
C THR A 219 13.58 20.47 7.06
N HIS A 220 12.89 20.16 8.17
CA HIS A 220 13.14 19.01 9.01
C HIS A 220 11.82 18.43 9.56
N PHE A 221 11.55 17.16 9.23
CA PHE A 221 10.33 16.45 9.62
C PHE A 221 10.59 15.01 10.13
N ASP A 222 9.53 14.37 10.61
CA ASP A 222 9.65 13.19 11.49
C ASP A 222 9.94 11.90 10.72
N LEU A 223 9.16 11.60 9.68
CA LEU A 223 9.16 10.29 9.00
C LEU A 223 9.22 10.45 7.48
N HIS A 224 10.09 9.70 6.80
CA HIS A 224 10.08 9.57 5.35
C HIS A 224 10.03 8.10 4.93
N GLY A 225 9.07 7.74 4.08
CA GLY A 225 8.82 6.38 3.64
C GLY A 225 8.93 6.13 2.13
N GLY A 226 9.17 4.89 1.73
CA GLY A 226 9.05 4.44 0.34
C GLY A 226 9.36 2.95 0.16
N GLY A 227 9.36 2.49 -1.10
CA GLY A 227 9.86 1.15 -1.45
C GLY A 227 11.37 1.03 -1.23
N LEU A 228 11.87 -0.18 -0.97
CA LEU A 228 13.30 -0.42 -0.76
C LEU A 228 14.18 -0.02 -1.97
N ASP A 229 13.64 -0.06 -3.19
CA ASP A 229 14.28 0.45 -4.40
C ASP A 229 14.48 1.97 -4.39
N LEU A 230 13.66 2.72 -3.65
CA LEU A 230 13.83 4.17 -3.52
C LEU A 230 14.98 4.53 -2.58
N LYS A 231 15.42 3.62 -1.71
CA LYS A 231 16.56 3.87 -0.79
C LYS A 231 17.79 4.37 -1.54
N PHE A 232 18.07 3.82 -2.72
CA PHE A 232 19.12 4.30 -3.61
C PHE A 232 18.72 4.11 -5.09
N PRO A 233 18.88 5.13 -5.95
CA PRO A 233 19.49 6.42 -5.65
C PRO A 233 18.51 7.47 -5.09
N HIS A 234 17.19 7.22 -5.13
CA HIS A 234 16.19 8.29 -4.98
C HIS A 234 16.25 9.03 -3.64
N HIS A 235 16.04 8.35 -2.52
CA HIS A 235 16.08 8.95 -1.18
C HIS A 235 17.48 9.45 -0.80
N GLU A 236 18.54 8.81 -1.28
CA GLU A 236 19.92 9.30 -1.08
C GLU A 236 20.11 10.66 -1.76
N ASN A 237 19.57 10.83 -2.98
CA ASN A 237 19.59 12.08 -3.71
C ASN A 237 18.72 13.14 -3.03
N GLU A 238 17.58 12.76 -2.46
CA GLU A 238 16.73 13.69 -1.72
C GLU A 238 17.39 14.24 -0.47
N ILE A 239 18.08 13.39 0.31
CA ILE A 239 18.90 13.84 1.44
C ILE A 239 19.95 14.83 0.95
N ALA A 240 20.69 14.48 -0.11
CA ALA A 240 21.74 15.33 -0.64
C ALA A 240 21.21 16.71 -1.05
N GLN A 241 20.13 16.75 -1.84
CA GLN A 241 19.47 17.98 -2.27
C GLN A 241 18.95 18.80 -1.09
N SER A 242 18.19 18.19 -0.19
CA SER A 242 17.49 18.89 0.88
C SER A 242 18.47 19.42 1.93
N CYS A 243 19.41 18.59 2.39
CA CYS A 243 20.43 19.01 3.36
C CYS A 243 21.36 20.08 2.77
N ALA A 244 21.77 19.95 1.50
CA ALA A 244 22.63 20.96 0.86
C ALA A 244 21.90 22.29 0.62
N ALA A 245 20.61 22.26 0.28
CA ALA A 245 19.84 23.47 0.01
C ALA A 245 19.41 24.23 1.29
N THR A 246 19.28 23.52 2.41
CA THR A 246 18.70 24.07 3.66
C THR A 246 19.70 24.18 4.81
N GLY A 247 20.74 23.34 4.82
CA GLY A 247 21.67 23.19 5.96
C GLY A 247 21.08 22.39 7.13
N ASP A 248 19.89 21.81 6.97
CA ASP A 248 19.14 21.11 8.02
C ASP A 248 19.27 19.56 7.92
N ALA A 249 18.77 18.84 8.93
CA ALA A 249 18.84 17.38 9.03
C ALA A 249 17.86 16.61 8.13
N PHE A 250 16.87 17.31 7.54
CA PHE A 250 15.83 16.79 6.65
C PHE A 250 14.82 15.81 7.29
N VAL A 251 15.25 14.62 7.73
CA VAL A 251 14.33 13.56 8.24
C VAL A 251 14.94 12.82 9.43
N ASN A 252 14.15 12.61 10.50
CA ASN A 252 14.58 11.78 11.64
C ASN A 252 14.61 10.28 11.33
N VAL A 253 13.51 9.73 10.79
CA VAL A 253 13.37 8.27 10.57
C VAL A 253 13.04 7.95 9.11
N TRP A 254 13.84 7.07 8.52
CA TRP A 254 13.64 6.54 7.17
C TRP A 254 13.04 5.12 7.19
N MET A 255 11.88 4.95 6.56
CA MET A 255 11.16 3.68 6.50
C MET A 255 11.15 3.12 5.08
N HIS A 256 11.53 1.86 4.90
CA HIS A 256 11.50 1.20 3.58
C HIS A 256 10.78 -0.14 3.64
N ASN A 257 9.77 -0.35 2.79
CA ASN A 257 9.12 -1.66 2.65
C ASN A 257 9.90 -2.57 1.70
N GLY A 258 9.92 -3.87 2.00
CA GLY A 258 10.60 -4.88 1.19
C GLY A 258 9.96 -5.08 -0.19
N PHE A 259 10.65 -5.84 -1.05
CA PHE A 259 10.22 -6.13 -2.42
C PHE A 259 9.05 -7.12 -2.51
N VAL A 260 8.31 -7.05 -3.62
CA VAL A 260 7.39 -8.11 -4.02
C VAL A 260 8.08 -8.98 -5.08
N ASN A 261 8.22 -10.26 -4.77
CA ASN A 261 8.63 -11.29 -5.72
C ASN A 261 7.39 -12.00 -6.27
N ILE A 262 7.52 -12.63 -7.42
CA ILE A 262 6.49 -13.45 -8.07
C ILE A 262 7.16 -14.77 -8.40
N ASP A 263 6.65 -15.87 -7.85
CA ASP A 263 7.24 -17.19 -8.00
C ASP A 263 8.75 -17.22 -7.69
N GLU A 264 9.15 -16.53 -6.61
CA GLU A 264 10.54 -16.34 -6.17
C GLU A 264 11.43 -15.46 -7.09
N GLU A 265 10.91 -14.94 -8.19
CA GLU A 265 11.59 -13.97 -9.06
C GLU A 265 11.18 -12.53 -8.76
N LYS A 266 12.08 -11.57 -8.96
CA LYS A 266 11.73 -10.15 -8.80
C LYS A 266 10.69 -9.74 -9.85
N MET A 267 9.60 -9.11 -9.41
CA MET A 267 8.59 -8.54 -10.31
C MET A 267 9.21 -7.45 -11.22
N SER A 268 9.01 -7.55 -12.53
CA SER A 268 9.37 -6.49 -13.47
C SER A 268 8.51 -6.51 -14.73
N LYS A 269 8.29 -5.33 -15.33
CA LYS A 269 7.60 -5.24 -16.63
C LYS A 269 8.37 -5.98 -17.74
N SER A 270 9.70 -5.96 -17.70
CA SER A 270 10.57 -6.61 -18.68
C SER A 270 10.50 -8.14 -18.66
N LEU A 271 10.26 -8.75 -17.51
CA LEU A 271 10.06 -10.21 -17.39
C LEU A 271 8.62 -10.64 -17.73
N GLY A 272 7.72 -9.68 -18.00
CA GLY A 272 6.31 -9.97 -18.29
C GLY A 272 5.55 -10.62 -17.13
N ASN A 273 6.15 -10.68 -15.94
CA ASN A 273 5.60 -11.32 -14.75
C ASN A 273 4.80 -10.35 -13.88
N PHE A 274 4.64 -9.08 -14.24
CA PHE A 274 3.91 -8.11 -13.42
C PHE A 274 2.37 -8.32 -13.46
N PHE A 275 1.70 -8.08 -12.33
CA PHE A 275 0.23 -8.08 -12.23
C PHE A 275 -0.27 -6.74 -11.68
N THR A 276 -1.29 -6.19 -12.33
CA THR A 276 -2.02 -5.03 -11.83
C THR A 276 -2.89 -5.40 -10.63
N VAL A 277 -3.18 -4.43 -9.77
CA VAL A 277 -4.16 -4.61 -8.68
C VAL A 277 -5.50 -5.06 -9.23
N ARG A 278 -5.93 -4.51 -10.37
CA ARG A 278 -7.22 -4.84 -11.00
C ARG A 278 -7.30 -6.31 -11.40
N GLU A 279 -6.27 -6.87 -12.02
CA GLU A 279 -6.21 -8.28 -12.38
C GLU A 279 -6.25 -9.19 -11.15
N VAL A 280 -5.54 -8.82 -10.08
CA VAL A 280 -5.53 -9.60 -8.84
C VAL A 280 -6.89 -9.55 -8.16
N LEU A 281 -7.46 -8.35 -8.01
CA LEU A 281 -8.77 -8.17 -7.37
C LEU A 281 -9.89 -8.91 -8.10
N ALA A 282 -9.79 -9.08 -9.42
CA ALA A 282 -10.75 -9.87 -10.19
C ALA A 282 -10.74 -11.38 -9.82
N ARG A 283 -9.68 -11.86 -9.16
CA ARG A 283 -9.54 -13.26 -8.70
C ARG A 283 -9.86 -13.45 -7.22
N LEU A 284 -10.08 -12.36 -6.48
CA LEU A 284 -10.35 -12.40 -5.05
C LEU A 284 -11.84 -12.23 -4.79
N ARG A 285 -12.34 -12.88 -3.74
CA ARG A 285 -13.71 -12.61 -3.27
C ARG A 285 -13.91 -11.17 -2.80
N HIS A 286 -12.85 -10.56 -2.29
CA HIS A 286 -12.86 -9.22 -1.70
C HIS A 286 -11.44 -8.64 -1.63
N PRO A 287 -11.25 -7.31 -1.82
CA PRO A 287 -9.95 -6.66 -1.71
C PRO A 287 -9.25 -6.79 -0.35
N GLU A 288 -9.98 -7.00 0.73
CA GLU A 288 -9.38 -7.27 2.06
C GLU A 288 -8.47 -8.51 2.06
N VAL A 289 -8.67 -9.47 1.15
CA VAL A 289 -7.76 -10.63 1.03
C VAL A 289 -6.35 -10.18 0.63
N LEU A 290 -6.23 -9.27 -0.34
CA LEU A 290 -4.92 -8.75 -0.75
C LEU A 290 -4.27 -7.95 0.38
N ARG A 291 -5.08 -7.19 1.12
CA ARG A 291 -4.61 -6.45 2.30
C ARG A 291 -4.10 -7.38 3.39
N TYR A 292 -4.85 -8.42 3.74
CA TYR A 292 -4.43 -9.43 4.71
C TYR A 292 -3.13 -10.10 4.26
N PHE A 293 -3.04 -10.50 2.99
CA PHE A 293 -1.83 -11.09 2.42
C PHE A 293 -0.59 -10.20 2.60
N VAL A 294 -0.70 -8.91 2.29
CA VAL A 294 0.42 -7.96 2.47
C VAL A 294 0.81 -7.82 3.94
N LEU A 295 -0.17 -7.73 4.85
CA LEU A 295 0.07 -7.55 6.28
C LEU A 295 0.48 -8.84 7.01
N ALA A 296 0.27 -10.01 6.41
CA ALA A 296 0.71 -11.30 6.94
C ALA A 296 2.24 -11.46 6.98
N SER A 297 2.97 -10.57 6.33
CA SER A 297 4.43 -10.49 6.38
C SER A 297 4.90 -9.15 6.93
N HIS A 298 6.02 -9.15 7.65
CA HIS A 298 6.59 -7.91 8.17
C HIS A 298 6.95 -6.96 7.02
N TYR A 299 6.60 -5.68 7.15
CA TYR A 299 6.64 -4.74 6.02
C TYR A 299 8.03 -4.58 5.38
N ARG A 300 9.10 -4.79 6.15
CA ARG A 300 10.51 -4.71 5.71
C ARG A 300 11.02 -5.95 4.97
N GLY A 301 10.45 -7.13 5.23
CA GLY A 301 10.89 -8.37 4.59
C GLY A 301 10.39 -8.48 3.15
N PRO A 302 11.00 -9.27 2.25
CA PRO A 302 10.39 -9.56 0.95
C PRO A 302 9.06 -10.31 1.15
N ILE A 303 8.12 -10.13 0.22
CA ILE A 303 6.94 -11.00 0.10
C ILE A 303 7.01 -11.70 -1.25
N ASN A 304 6.71 -12.99 -1.26
CA ASN A 304 6.46 -13.69 -2.50
C ASN A 304 4.96 -13.61 -2.80
N TYR A 305 4.59 -13.40 -4.05
CA TYR A 305 3.22 -13.43 -4.54
C TYR A 305 3.01 -14.73 -5.31
N ALA A 306 2.15 -15.59 -4.78
CA ALA A 306 1.67 -16.80 -5.42
C ALA A 306 0.18 -17.01 -5.14
N PRO A 307 -0.60 -17.61 -6.07
CA PRO A 307 -2.02 -17.90 -5.87
C PRO A 307 -2.32 -18.65 -4.56
N ALA A 308 -1.49 -19.65 -4.23
CA ALA A 308 -1.64 -20.42 -2.99
C ALA A 308 -1.54 -19.56 -1.71
N GLN A 309 -0.73 -18.49 -1.72
CA GLN A 309 -0.61 -17.59 -0.57
C GLN A 309 -1.82 -16.65 -0.46
N LEU A 310 -2.42 -16.26 -1.57
CA LEU A 310 -3.69 -15.53 -1.56
C LEU A 310 -4.83 -16.40 -1.04
N GLU A 311 -4.87 -17.68 -1.40
CA GLU A 311 -5.84 -18.64 -0.87
C GLU A 311 -5.68 -18.83 0.65
N GLN A 312 -4.44 -18.93 1.14
CA GLN A 312 -4.15 -18.96 2.57
C GLN A 312 -4.61 -17.69 3.28
N ALA A 313 -4.38 -16.52 2.68
CA ALA A 313 -4.84 -15.24 3.21
C ALA A 313 -6.38 -15.16 3.27
N ASP A 314 -7.07 -15.61 2.22
CA ASP A 314 -8.55 -15.68 2.20
C ASP A 314 -9.06 -16.63 3.29
N ALA A 315 -8.48 -17.82 3.42
CA ALA A 315 -8.87 -18.78 4.45
C ALA A 315 -8.66 -18.23 5.87
N ALA A 316 -7.51 -17.61 6.12
CA ALA A 316 -7.19 -17.04 7.42
C ALA A 316 -8.11 -15.86 7.78
N LEU A 317 -8.38 -14.96 6.83
CA LEU A 317 -9.33 -13.86 7.00
C LEU A 317 -10.77 -14.37 7.16
N GLY A 318 -11.14 -15.40 6.40
CA GLY A 318 -12.43 -16.08 6.50
C GLY A 318 -12.65 -16.72 7.88
N GLY A 319 -11.59 -17.22 8.53
CA GLY A 319 -11.63 -17.67 9.91
C GLY A 319 -12.04 -16.57 10.90
N LEU A 320 -11.49 -15.36 10.74
CA LEU A 320 -11.87 -14.19 11.55
C LEU A 320 -13.34 -13.81 11.32
N TYR A 321 -13.78 -13.75 10.07
CA TYR A 321 -15.18 -13.49 9.74
C TYR A 321 -16.13 -14.57 10.28
N THR A 322 -15.68 -15.83 10.33
CA THR A 322 -16.48 -16.95 10.87
C THR A 322 -16.70 -16.77 12.37
N ALA A 323 -15.66 -16.41 13.12
CA ALA A 323 -15.76 -16.13 14.55
C ALA A 323 -16.73 -14.98 14.83
N LEU A 324 -16.72 -13.93 14.00
CA LEU A 324 -17.60 -12.77 14.13
C LEU A 324 -19.05 -13.00 13.69
N ARG A 325 -19.33 -14.10 12.99
CA ARG A 325 -20.64 -14.39 12.41
C ARG A 325 -21.66 -14.74 13.50
N ASP A 326 -22.84 -14.14 13.40
CA ASP A 326 -23.99 -14.37 14.31
C ASP A 326 -23.70 -14.06 15.79
N LEU A 327 -22.68 -13.25 16.09
CA LEU A 327 -22.48 -12.76 17.45
C LEU A 327 -23.58 -11.76 17.84
N PRO A 328 -24.03 -11.75 19.11
CA PRO A 328 -24.88 -10.66 19.59
C PRO A 328 -24.15 -9.32 19.51
N GLU A 329 -24.90 -8.21 19.60
CA GLU A 329 -24.29 -6.89 19.67
C GLU A 329 -23.35 -6.80 20.87
N ALA A 330 -22.16 -6.26 20.61
CA ALA A 330 -21.18 -6.04 21.65
C ALA A 330 -21.66 -4.90 22.56
N PRO A 331 -21.43 -4.98 23.89
CA PRO A 331 -21.65 -3.83 24.76
C PRO A 331 -20.78 -2.64 24.31
N ALA A 332 -21.34 -1.43 24.36
CA ALA A 332 -20.75 -0.21 23.77
C ALA A 332 -19.36 0.19 24.28
N ARG A 333 -18.89 -0.40 25.39
CA ARG A 333 -17.53 -0.26 25.91
C ARG A 333 -17.05 -1.60 26.44
N ALA A 334 -16.29 -2.33 25.63
CA ALA A 334 -15.47 -3.41 26.15
C ALA A 334 -14.29 -2.79 26.93
N GLN A 335 -14.02 -3.29 28.13
CA GLN A 335 -12.77 -2.96 28.81
C GLN A 335 -11.60 -3.54 27.98
N PRO A 336 -10.46 -2.81 27.86
CA PRO A 336 -9.26 -3.32 27.22
C PRO A 336 -8.87 -4.68 27.79
N GLY A 337 -8.86 -5.72 26.95
CA GLY A 337 -8.38 -7.05 27.32
C GLY A 337 -6.87 -7.19 27.15
N GLU A 338 -6.34 -8.33 27.60
CA GLU A 338 -4.93 -8.71 27.40
C GLU A 338 -4.55 -8.75 25.91
N SER A 339 -5.47 -9.17 25.05
CA SER A 339 -5.29 -9.19 23.59
C SER A 339 -5.01 -7.81 23.01
N ARG A 340 -5.73 -6.77 23.44
CA ARG A 340 -5.40 -5.38 23.05
C ARG A 340 -3.99 -5.00 23.46
N THR A 341 -3.55 -5.32 24.68
CA THR A 341 -2.18 -5.02 25.13
C THR A 341 -1.16 -5.70 24.24
N ARG A 342 -1.32 -7.01 23.99
CA ARG A 342 -0.42 -7.78 23.10
C ARG A 342 -0.41 -7.25 21.67
N PHE A 343 -1.56 -6.87 21.13
CA PHE A 343 -1.65 -6.25 19.81
C PHE A 343 -0.85 -4.95 19.75
N LEU A 344 -1.01 -4.07 20.76
CA LEU A 344 -0.27 -2.81 20.83
C LEU A 344 1.24 -3.05 20.99
N GLU A 345 1.65 -4.05 21.77
CA GLU A 345 3.07 -4.42 21.89
C GLU A 345 3.67 -4.88 20.56
N SER A 346 2.96 -5.74 19.82
CA SER A 346 3.38 -6.17 18.48
C SER A 346 3.49 -5.00 17.51
N MET A 347 2.49 -4.13 17.49
CA MET A 347 2.50 -2.97 16.59
C MET A 347 3.51 -1.89 17.02
N ASP A 348 3.80 -1.76 18.32
CA ASP A 348 4.85 -0.91 18.86
C ASP A 348 6.25 -1.41 18.50
N ASP A 349 6.42 -2.70 18.29
CA ASP A 349 7.68 -3.27 17.81
C ASP A 349 7.78 -3.22 16.28
N ASP A 350 8.02 -2.02 15.73
CA ASP A 350 8.28 -1.81 14.30
C ASP A 350 7.13 -2.27 13.39
N PHE A 351 5.88 -2.07 13.83
CA PHE A 351 4.67 -2.45 13.11
C PHE A 351 4.65 -3.95 12.75
N ASN A 352 4.90 -4.83 13.74
CA ASN A 352 4.94 -6.27 13.56
C ASN A 352 3.52 -6.85 13.32
N THR A 353 3.02 -6.67 12.10
CA THR A 353 1.70 -7.13 11.68
C THR A 353 1.52 -8.65 11.68
N PRO A 354 2.54 -9.51 11.41
CA PRO A 354 2.39 -10.95 11.63
C PRO A 354 1.97 -11.32 13.06
N GLU A 355 2.63 -10.76 14.07
CA GLU A 355 2.29 -11.00 15.47
C GLU A 355 0.94 -10.37 15.84
N ALA A 356 0.64 -9.17 15.32
CA ALA A 356 -0.67 -8.55 15.52
C ALA A 356 -1.82 -9.38 14.92
N LEU A 357 -1.63 -9.96 13.73
CA LEU A 357 -2.59 -10.88 13.12
C LEU A 357 -2.71 -12.19 13.91
N ALA A 358 -1.62 -12.70 14.48
CA ALA A 358 -1.66 -13.86 15.37
C ALA A 358 -2.53 -13.60 16.62
N VAL A 359 -2.51 -12.37 17.16
CA VAL A 359 -3.42 -11.94 18.23
C VAL A 359 -4.87 -11.95 17.77
N LEU A 360 -5.18 -11.45 16.56
CA LEU A 360 -6.55 -11.50 16.01
C LEU A 360 -7.05 -12.95 15.85
N GLN A 361 -6.19 -13.86 15.39
CA GLN A 361 -6.51 -15.29 15.30
C GLN A 361 -6.70 -15.93 16.68
N GLY A 362 -5.96 -15.46 17.70
CA GLY A 362 -6.17 -15.82 19.10
C GLY A 362 -7.57 -15.43 19.60
N LEU A 363 -7.97 -14.18 19.37
CA LEU A 363 -9.32 -13.69 19.69
C LEU A 363 -10.39 -14.53 19.00
N ALA A 364 -10.21 -14.88 17.72
CA ALA A 364 -11.15 -15.75 17.00
C ALA A 364 -11.33 -17.11 17.68
N ARG A 365 -10.26 -17.72 18.21
CA ARG A 365 -10.33 -18.97 18.98
C ARG A 365 -11.07 -18.79 20.30
N GLU A 366 -10.80 -17.70 21.03
CA GLU A 366 -11.47 -17.41 22.30
C GLU A 366 -12.98 -17.14 22.11
N ILE A 367 -13.36 -16.46 21.03
CA ILE A 367 -14.77 -16.25 20.67
C ILE A 367 -15.49 -17.59 20.50
N ASN A 368 -14.87 -18.53 19.76
CA ASN A 368 -15.46 -19.85 19.54
C ASN A 368 -15.56 -20.64 20.85
N ALA A 369 -14.53 -20.60 21.70
CA ALA A 369 -14.56 -21.26 23.01
C ALA A 369 -15.67 -20.70 23.92
N ALA A 370 -15.87 -19.38 23.94
CA ALA A 370 -16.97 -18.74 24.69
C ALA A 370 -18.35 -19.16 24.15
N ARG A 371 -18.50 -19.29 22.82
CA ARG A 371 -19.74 -19.80 22.19
C ARG A 371 -20.02 -21.24 22.60
N ASP A 372 -19.01 -22.10 22.57
CA ASP A 372 -19.14 -23.52 22.93
C ASP A 372 -19.48 -23.69 24.43
N ALA A 373 -19.00 -22.78 25.28
CA ALA A 373 -19.36 -22.71 26.69
C ALA A 373 -20.75 -22.08 26.96
N GLY A 374 -21.44 -21.58 25.93
CA GLY A 374 -22.74 -20.90 26.06
C GLY A 374 -22.64 -19.46 26.62
N ASP A 375 -21.45 -18.89 26.71
CA ASP A 375 -21.22 -17.52 27.19
C ASP A 375 -21.32 -16.51 26.04
N ALA A 376 -22.56 -16.20 25.65
CA ALA A 376 -22.85 -15.26 24.58
C ALA A 376 -22.34 -13.84 24.88
N ALA A 377 -22.33 -13.43 26.15
CA ALA A 377 -21.88 -12.10 26.55
C ALA A 377 -20.36 -11.95 26.35
N ARG A 378 -19.57 -12.96 26.77
CA ARG A 378 -18.13 -12.98 26.53
C ARG A 378 -17.79 -13.05 25.04
N ALA A 379 -18.49 -13.88 24.28
CA ALA A 379 -18.30 -13.98 22.84
C ALA A 379 -18.54 -12.63 22.12
N ALA A 380 -19.60 -11.90 22.49
CA ALA A 380 -19.88 -10.57 21.96
C ALA A 380 -18.81 -9.54 22.33
N GLN A 381 -18.34 -9.55 23.58
CA GLN A 381 -17.25 -8.66 24.02
C GLN A 381 -15.97 -8.89 23.21
N LEU A 382 -15.53 -10.15 23.09
CA LEU A 382 -14.35 -10.52 22.32
C LEU A 382 -14.51 -10.21 20.83
N GLY A 383 -15.72 -10.39 20.28
CA GLY A 383 -16.05 -10.00 18.91
C GLY A 383 -15.95 -8.49 18.68
N GLY A 384 -16.35 -7.67 19.65
CA GLY A 384 -16.13 -6.21 19.61
C GLY A 384 -14.65 -5.87 19.59
N GLU A 385 -13.85 -6.48 20.47
CA GLU A 385 -12.40 -6.27 20.51
C GLU A 385 -11.70 -6.71 19.21
N LEU A 386 -12.08 -7.86 18.63
CA LEU A 386 -11.55 -8.32 17.35
C LEU A 386 -11.84 -7.33 16.21
N ARG A 387 -13.06 -6.77 16.14
CA ARG A 387 -13.41 -5.75 15.14
C ARG A 387 -12.61 -4.47 15.32
N ASP A 388 -12.49 -3.99 16.56
CA ASP A 388 -11.72 -2.78 16.87
C ASP A 388 -10.26 -2.91 16.43
N LEU A 389 -9.61 -4.02 16.77
CA LEU A 389 -8.19 -4.25 16.42
C LEU A 389 -8.03 -4.54 14.93
N GLY A 390 -8.97 -5.27 14.31
CA GLY A 390 -9.00 -5.45 12.86
C GLY A 390 -9.10 -4.12 12.11
N ALA A 391 -9.94 -3.19 12.60
CA ALA A 391 -10.12 -1.88 11.99
C ALA A 391 -8.85 -1.02 12.00
N VAL A 392 -7.99 -1.17 13.02
CA VAL A 392 -6.66 -0.52 13.06
C VAL A 392 -5.81 -0.95 11.87
N LEU A 393 -5.88 -2.22 11.47
CA LEU A 393 -5.20 -2.77 10.30
C LEU A 393 -5.98 -2.56 8.99
N GLY A 394 -7.18 -1.98 9.03
CA GLY A 394 -8.08 -1.84 7.87
C GLY A 394 -8.70 -3.16 7.41
N LEU A 395 -8.89 -4.10 8.33
CA LEU A 395 -9.52 -5.41 8.10
C LEU A 395 -10.88 -5.49 8.80
N LEU A 396 -11.69 -6.48 8.42
CA LEU A 396 -12.98 -6.78 9.06
C LEU A 396 -14.02 -5.65 8.88
N ALA A 397 -13.96 -4.94 7.75
CA ALA A 397 -14.87 -3.84 7.47
C ALA A 397 -16.20 -4.30 6.85
N VAL A 398 -16.25 -5.52 6.31
CA VAL A 398 -17.47 -6.10 5.75
C VAL A 398 -18.35 -6.65 6.87
N PRO A 399 -19.68 -6.50 6.82
CA PRO A 399 -20.57 -7.25 7.70
C PRO A 399 -20.31 -8.77 7.58
N PRO A 400 -20.08 -9.52 8.67
CA PRO A 400 -19.69 -10.93 8.58
C PRO A 400 -20.66 -11.80 7.77
N ALA A 401 -21.97 -11.54 7.85
CA ALA A 401 -22.96 -12.27 7.05
C ALA A 401 -22.80 -12.02 5.54
N GLN A 402 -22.38 -10.81 5.14
CA GLN A 402 -22.16 -10.46 3.74
C GLN A 402 -20.88 -11.10 3.19
N TRP A 403 -19.81 -11.19 4.00
CA TRP A 403 -18.55 -11.83 3.62
C TRP A 403 -18.76 -13.22 2.99
N PHE A 404 -19.60 -14.04 3.63
CA PHE A 404 -19.90 -15.40 3.17
C PHE A 404 -20.79 -15.48 1.93
N ARG A 405 -21.46 -14.38 1.55
CA ARG A 405 -22.26 -14.27 0.33
C ARG A 405 -21.46 -13.77 -0.87
N LEU A 406 -20.27 -13.19 -0.63
CA LEU A 406 -19.37 -12.77 -1.71
C LEU A 406 -18.92 -13.99 -2.51
N ALA A 407 -19.02 -13.91 -3.84
CA ALA A 407 -18.56 -14.95 -4.73
C ALA A 407 -17.03 -15.03 -4.67
N ARG A 408 -16.51 -16.25 -4.61
CA ARG A 408 -15.11 -16.52 -4.87
C ARG A 408 -14.98 -16.80 -6.38
N PRO A 409 -14.27 -15.96 -7.15
CA PRO A 409 -14.00 -16.26 -8.55
C PRO A 409 -13.32 -17.64 -8.63
N ALA A 410 -13.71 -18.48 -9.58
CA ALA A 410 -13.01 -19.75 -9.79
C ALA A 410 -11.52 -19.46 -10.03
N ALA A 411 -10.64 -20.25 -9.44
CA ALA A 411 -9.20 -20.14 -9.64
C ALA A 411 -8.88 -20.40 -11.12
N ALA A 412 -8.91 -19.36 -11.94
CA ALA A 412 -8.47 -19.43 -13.32
C ALA A 412 -6.94 -19.44 -13.32
N ASP A 413 -6.40 -20.55 -13.77
CA ASP A 413 -5.02 -20.91 -14.07
C ASP A 413 -4.38 -20.08 -15.21
N GLY A 414 -4.85 -18.85 -15.45
CA GLY A 414 -4.38 -18.01 -16.54
C GLY A 414 -4.73 -16.51 -16.39
N ARG A 415 -4.10 -15.66 -17.22
CA ARG A 415 -4.43 -14.22 -17.33
C ARG A 415 -5.95 -14.06 -17.55
N PRO A 416 -6.58 -13.04 -16.94
CA PRO A 416 -8.03 -12.90 -17.03
C PRO A 416 -8.44 -12.70 -18.48
N ASP A 417 -9.26 -13.60 -19.00
CA ASP A 417 -10.10 -13.26 -20.14
C ASP A 417 -11.12 -12.21 -19.65
N ALA A 418 -11.32 -11.15 -20.43
CA ALA A 418 -12.10 -9.96 -20.06
C ALA A 418 -13.61 -10.19 -19.87
N ALA A 419 -14.03 -11.44 -19.62
CA ALA A 419 -15.40 -11.90 -19.67
C ALA A 419 -15.80 -12.79 -18.47
N TYR A 420 -15.27 -12.57 -17.27
CA TYR A 420 -15.87 -13.17 -16.06
C TYR A 420 -17.04 -12.33 -15.54
N GLN A 421 -18.09 -12.21 -16.36
CA GLN A 421 -19.41 -11.75 -15.94
C GLN A 421 -20.31 -12.97 -15.68
N GLY A 422 -20.58 -13.23 -14.41
CA GLY A 422 -21.87 -13.75 -13.93
C GLY A 422 -22.39 -15.08 -14.48
N GLN A 423 -21.88 -16.21 -13.98
CA GLN A 423 -22.58 -17.50 -14.08
C GLN A 423 -22.79 -18.16 -12.72
N GLY A 424 -23.30 -17.40 -11.75
CA GLY A 424 -23.74 -17.93 -10.45
C GLY A 424 -25.12 -17.39 -10.10
N LEU A 425 -25.89 -18.16 -9.32
CA LEU A 425 -27.20 -17.72 -8.81
C LEU A 425 -27.05 -16.41 -8.03
N SER A 426 -27.94 -15.45 -8.27
CA SER A 426 -28.07 -14.24 -7.46
C SER A 426 -28.50 -14.58 -6.03
N ASP A 427 -28.22 -13.68 -5.08
CA ASP A 427 -28.65 -13.84 -3.69
C ASP A 427 -30.18 -14.04 -3.60
N ALA A 428 -30.95 -13.31 -4.43
CA ALA A 428 -32.41 -13.45 -4.48
C ALA A 428 -32.86 -14.83 -4.96
N GLU A 429 -32.21 -15.40 -5.98
CA GLU A 429 -32.51 -16.75 -6.45
C GLU A 429 -32.14 -17.83 -5.42
N ILE A 430 -31.03 -17.63 -4.70
CA ILE A 430 -30.62 -18.52 -3.61
C ILE A 430 -31.65 -18.49 -2.48
N GLU A 431 -32.04 -17.30 -2.02
CA GLU A 431 -33.03 -17.14 -0.95
C GLU A 431 -34.40 -17.73 -1.36
N ALA A 432 -34.81 -17.55 -2.62
CA ALA A 432 -36.04 -18.16 -3.15
C ALA A 432 -35.97 -19.69 -3.13
N ARG A 433 -34.84 -20.30 -3.50
CA ARG A 433 -34.63 -21.74 -3.44
C ARG A 433 -34.59 -22.25 -1.99
N ILE A 434 -33.98 -21.50 -1.07
CA ILE A 434 -34.00 -21.83 0.37
C ILE A 434 -35.43 -21.80 0.92
N ALA A 435 -36.24 -20.81 0.54
CA ALA A 435 -37.65 -20.74 0.91
C ALA A 435 -38.46 -21.93 0.37
N ALA A 436 -38.23 -22.32 -0.89
CA ALA A 436 -38.83 -23.50 -1.50
C ALA A 436 -38.41 -24.79 -0.78
N ARG A 437 -37.14 -24.94 -0.43
CA ARG A 437 -36.64 -26.05 0.39
C ARG A 437 -37.31 -26.09 1.76
N ALA A 438 -37.45 -24.95 2.42
CA ALA A 438 -38.14 -24.87 3.71
C ALA A 438 -39.63 -25.28 3.60
N ALA A 439 -40.30 -24.90 2.52
CA ALA A 439 -41.68 -25.35 2.24
C ALA A 439 -41.75 -26.87 2.00
N ALA A 440 -40.82 -27.43 1.22
CA ALA A 440 -40.73 -28.88 1.00
C ALA A 440 -40.52 -29.64 2.32
N ARG A 441 -39.63 -29.15 3.21
CA ARG A 441 -39.42 -29.74 4.54
C ARG A 441 -40.68 -29.67 5.41
N ARG A 442 -41.40 -28.55 5.42
CA ARG A 442 -42.69 -28.41 6.14
C ARG A 442 -43.76 -29.39 5.62
N ALA A 443 -43.77 -29.62 4.31
CA ALA A 443 -44.64 -30.60 3.66
C ALA A 443 -44.15 -32.06 3.78
N LYS A 444 -43.03 -32.31 4.49
CA LYS A 444 -42.36 -33.62 4.59
C LYS A 444 -41.95 -34.22 3.23
N ASN A 445 -41.76 -33.38 2.21
CA ASN A 445 -41.22 -33.77 0.91
C ASN A 445 -39.69 -33.70 0.95
N TRP A 446 -39.07 -34.77 1.47
CA TRP A 446 -37.62 -34.85 1.63
C TRP A 446 -36.87 -34.90 0.30
N ALA A 447 -37.42 -35.61 -0.69
CA ALA A 447 -36.83 -35.71 -2.02
C ALA A 447 -36.66 -34.34 -2.69
N GLU A 448 -37.68 -33.49 -2.62
CA GLU A 448 -37.60 -32.13 -3.17
C GLU A 448 -36.65 -31.23 -2.37
N SER A 449 -36.64 -31.35 -1.03
CA SER A 449 -35.68 -30.65 -0.17
C SER A 449 -34.23 -31.00 -0.55
N ASP A 450 -33.96 -32.27 -0.82
CA ASP A 450 -32.62 -32.76 -1.15
C ASP A 450 -32.22 -32.42 -2.58
N ARG A 451 -33.15 -32.45 -3.55
CA ARG A 451 -32.94 -31.94 -4.91
C ARG A 451 -32.51 -30.47 -4.89
N ILE A 452 -33.23 -29.61 -4.17
CA ILE A 452 -32.90 -28.18 -4.07
C ILE A 452 -31.53 -27.98 -3.41
N ARG A 453 -31.21 -28.72 -2.35
CA ARG A 453 -29.88 -28.66 -1.72
C ARG A 453 -28.78 -29.07 -2.69
N ALA A 454 -28.98 -30.13 -3.47
CA ALA A 454 -28.02 -30.60 -4.47
C ALA A 454 -27.81 -29.55 -5.59
N GLU A 455 -28.89 -28.92 -6.07
CA GLU A 455 -28.82 -27.86 -7.08
C GLU A 455 -28.09 -26.61 -6.58
N LEU A 456 -28.34 -26.22 -5.33
CA LEU A 456 -27.60 -25.14 -4.68
C LEU A 456 -26.11 -25.52 -4.51
N GLY A 457 -25.82 -26.75 -4.08
CA GLY A 457 -24.46 -27.27 -3.97
C GLY A 457 -23.70 -27.28 -5.31
N ALA A 458 -24.36 -27.71 -6.39
CA ALA A 458 -23.82 -27.69 -7.74
C ALA A 458 -23.55 -26.26 -8.26
N ALA A 459 -24.32 -25.28 -7.78
CA ALA A 459 -24.10 -23.86 -8.05
C ALA A 459 -23.09 -23.20 -7.08
N GLY A 460 -22.34 -24.00 -6.30
CA GLY A 460 -21.34 -23.50 -5.36
C GLY A 460 -21.92 -22.83 -4.12
N VAL A 461 -23.12 -23.22 -3.68
CA VAL A 461 -23.78 -22.70 -2.47
C VAL A 461 -23.88 -23.79 -1.41
N ILE A 462 -23.33 -23.52 -0.24
CA ILE A 462 -23.31 -24.42 0.91
C ILE A 462 -24.37 -23.97 1.91
N LEU A 463 -25.30 -24.87 2.26
CA LEU A 463 -26.38 -24.62 3.21
C LEU A 463 -26.02 -25.14 4.61
N GLU A 464 -26.20 -24.30 5.61
CA GLU A 464 -25.95 -24.55 7.03
C GLU A 464 -27.29 -24.47 7.79
N ASP A 465 -27.87 -25.61 8.13
CA ASP A 465 -29.11 -25.65 8.90
C ASP A 465 -28.82 -25.33 10.38
N LYS A 466 -29.57 -24.37 10.95
CA LYS A 466 -29.42 -23.91 12.34
C LYS A 466 -30.46 -24.56 13.27
N PRO A 467 -30.17 -24.69 14.57
CA PRO A 467 -31.19 -24.99 15.58
C PRO A 467 -32.37 -24.00 15.48
N GLY A 468 -33.60 -24.50 15.60
CA GLY A 468 -34.81 -23.67 15.43
C GLY A 468 -35.37 -23.60 14.00
N GLY A 469 -34.74 -24.29 13.03
CA GLY A 469 -35.32 -24.49 11.69
C GLY A 469 -34.96 -23.44 10.64
N GLY A 470 -34.09 -22.47 10.98
CA GLY A 470 -33.50 -21.55 10.00
C GLY A 470 -32.40 -22.21 9.17
N THR A 471 -32.17 -21.72 7.95
CA THR A 471 -31.04 -22.14 7.09
C THR A 471 -30.21 -20.91 6.76
N ALA A 472 -28.93 -20.92 7.12
CA ALA A 472 -27.93 -19.98 6.62
C ALA A 472 -27.24 -20.55 5.38
N TRP A 473 -26.56 -19.71 4.62
CA TRP A 473 -25.85 -20.14 3.43
C TRP A 473 -24.58 -19.33 3.18
N ARG A 474 -23.65 -19.93 2.46
CA ARG A 474 -22.41 -19.29 1.99
C ARG A 474 -22.05 -19.77 0.59
N ARG A 475 -21.29 -18.98 -0.17
CA ARG A 475 -20.66 -19.42 -1.41
C ARG A 475 -19.40 -20.24 -1.11
N ALA A 476 -19.10 -21.19 -1.98
CA ALA A 476 -18.07 -22.21 -1.81
C ALA A 476 -16.64 -21.70 -1.99
#